data_AF-A0A2U1NWQ9-F1
#
_entry.id   AF-A0A2U1NWQ9-F1
#
_cell.length_a   1.000
_cell.length_b   1.000
_cell.length_c   1.000
_cell.angle_alpha   90.00
_cell.angle_beta   90.00
_cell.angle_gamma   90.00
#
_symmetry.space_group_name_H-M   'P 1'
#
loop_
_entity.id
_entity.type
_entity.pdbx_description
1 polymer ?
#
loop_
_entity_poly.entity_id
_entity_poly.type
_entity_poly.pdbx_seq_one_letter_code
_entity_poly.pdbx_strand_id
1 'polypeptide(L)'
;MKSPQVMICLSASSRISFLFYGLAIICLTSATVSASFGGNETDYLALLSFKSKITQDPYKVLTSWNHSFHFCEWSGISCGKRHKRVTVLWLGSKGLEGSLSPHVGNLSFLRELYLRNNSFEGTIPDELGRLSRLRYLSLNINKFSGVIPTNLSGCSNLEELWLSQNKLVGSIPKEMGLLSKLTGLVTEENMLTGGIPPFLGNITSMEVFSAHKNPLGGSIPDTLGHWKSLKVFYCAECSLYGSIPHSIFNLSLLVNFFLGDNYLTDSLPSEIGNQLPNLENLMLWGNELTGVLPPSISNCSKLVNLEMSSNNFSGKLTIDFSKLRDINSISLHNNNLHGRGEADDMRFIDSLKNCTRLEYLILANCSLTGMLPISIGNLSDQLGRLSLGDNQLFGSLPSSIGSLVGLNFLDLGPNRFKGKIPTTIGKLHKLQVLDLSSNQFSGPIPDAIGNLSLLIGLGLDYNKLEGHIPSSLGNCEELNELYLANNRLSRKIPKQILQLPSLTKYLDLSHNILSGSIPSEIKDLKMLNNLDCSSRAATTLSAINFRIAAGVMVVAGLVVAFLRGAILL
;
A
#
# COMPACT_ATOMS: atom_id res chain seq x y z
N MET A 1 -99.40 -54.52 45.95
CA MET A 1 -98.06 -55.15 46.06
C MET A 1 -97.23 -54.77 44.83
N LYS A 2 -95.99 -54.32 45.08
CA LYS A 2 -94.88 -54.01 44.16
C LYS A 2 -94.88 -52.65 43.43
N SER A 3 -93.93 -51.81 43.85
CA SER A 3 -93.45 -50.54 43.27
C SER A 3 -92.40 -50.82 42.18
N PRO A 4 -92.20 -49.90 41.20
CA PRO A 4 -90.97 -49.84 40.43
C PRO A 4 -90.17 -48.56 40.73
N GLN A 5 -88.87 -48.75 40.98
CA GLN A 5 -87.83 -47.73 40.92
C GLN A 5 -87.56 -47.34 39.45
N VAL A 6 -87.36 -46.05 39.18
CA VAL A 6 -86.80 -45.58 37.89
C VAL A 6 -85.44 -44.95 38.15
N MET A 7 -84.46 -45.53 37.46
CA MET A 7 -83.03 -45.28 37.52
C MET A 7 -82.63 -44.26 36.45
N ILE A 8 -81.74 -43.33 36.79
CA ILE A 8 -81.21 -42.28 35.92
C ILE A 8 -80.19 -42.89 34.94
N CYS A 9 -80.34 -42.63 33.64
CA CYS A 9 -79.29 -42.83 32.63
C CYS A 9 -78.99 -41.50 31.91
N LEU A 10 -77.86 -40.88 32.22
CA LEU A 10 -77.25 -39.81 31.41
C LEU A 10 -76.27 -40.44 30.43
N SER A 11 -76.45 -40.15 29.13
CA SER A 11 -75.69 -40.74 28.03
C SER A 11 -74.29 -40.12 27.86
N ALA A 12 -73.32 -40.97 27.52
CA ALA A 12 -71.88 -40.69 27.47
C ALA A 12 -71.40 -39.87 26.25
N SER A 13 -72.28 -39.12 25.56
CA SER A 13 -71.95 -38.49 24.27
C SER A 13 -71.40 -37.06 24.35
N SER A 14 -71.38 -36.41 25.51
CA SER A 14 -70.93 -35.01 25.62
C SER A 14 -69.45 -34.83 26.01
N ARG A 15 -68.78 -35.88 26.53
CA ARG A 15 -67.40 -35.74 27.03
C ARG A 15 -66.32 -35.89 25.95
N ILE A 16 -66.61 -36.60 24.85
CA ILE A 16 -65.62 -36.86 23.78
C ILE A 16 -65.46 -35.63 22.86
N SER A 17 -66.52 -34.88 22.59
CA SER A 17 -66.45 -33.66 21.76
C SER A 17 -65.68 -32.52 22.44
N PHE A 18 -65.79 -32.39 23.77
CA PHE A 18 -65.00 -31.43 24.55
C PHE A 18 -63.50 -31.79 24.62
N LEU A 19 -63.15 -33.08 24.62
CA LEU A 19 -61.76 -33.54 24.57
C LEU A 19 -61.09 -33.22 23.23
N PHE A 20 -61.80 -33.32 22.11
CA PHE A 20 -61.26 -32.97 20.79
C PHE A 20 -61.08 -31.46 20.57
N TYR A 21 -62.01 -30.62 21.02
CA TYR A 21 -61.84 -29.16 20.99
C TYR A 21 -60.75 -28.68 21.96
N GLY A 22 -60.64 -29.31 23.14
CA GLY A 22 -59.55 -29.06 24.09
C GLY A 22 -58.17 -29.42 23.52
N LEU A 23 -58.03 -30.59 22.89
CA LEU A 23 -56.78 -31.01 22.25
C LEU A 23 -56.41 -30.15 21.04
N ALA A 24 -57.38 -29.71 20.23
CA ALA A 24 -57.11 -28.82 19.10
C ALA A 24 -56.65 -27.42 19.55
N ILE A 25 -57.25 -26.86 20.61
CA ILE A 25 -56.84 -25.57 21.20
C ILE A 25 -55.49 -25.69 21.90
N ILE A 26 -55.18 -26.81 22.57
CA ILE A 26 -53.87 -27.06 23.17
C ILE A 26 -52.79 -27.25 22.09
N CYS A 27 -53.10 -27.89 20.95
CA CYS A 27 -52.16 -28.00 19.83
C CYS A 27 -51.94 -26.67 19.10
N LEU A 28 -52.97 -25.83 18.94
CA LEU A 28 -52.85 -24.50 18.33
C LEU A 28 -52.18 -23.47 19.27
N THR A 29 -52.41 -23.56 20.58
CA THR A 29 -51.74 -22.70 21.58
C THR A 29 -50.31 -23.16 21.86
N SER A 30 -50.01 -24.46 21.87
CA SER A 30 -48.62 -24.95 21.96
C SER A 30 -47.82 -24.67 20.70
N ALA A 31 -48.42 -24.75 19.49
CA ALA A 31 -47.75 -24.37 18.25
C ALA A 31 -47.46 -22.86 18.18
N THR A 32 -48.36 -21.99 18.69
CA THR A 32 -48.16 -20.53 18.72
C THR A 32 -47.25 -20.07 19.87
N VAL A 33 -47.27 -20.73 21.03
CA VAL A 33 -46.34 -20.48 22.16
C VAL A 33 -44.94 -21.03 21.87
N SER A 34 -44.83 -22.20 21.21
CA SER A 34 -43.55 -22.77 20.78
C SER A 34 -42.87 -21.94 19.69
N ALA A 35 -43.62 -21.26 18.82
CA ALA A 35 -43.07 -20.35 17.82
C ALA A 35 -42.51 -19.04 18.44
N SER A 36 -43.04 -18.62 19.59
CA SER A 36 -42.59 -17.43 20.34
C SER A 36 -41.34 -17.70 21.19
N PHE A 37 -41.26 -18.88 21.81
CA PHE A 37 -40.12 -19.27 22.67
C PHE A 37 -38.98 -19.99 21.94
N GLY A 38 -39.25 -20.74 20.86
CA GLY A 38 -38.24 -21.57 20.19
C GLY A 38 -37.11 -20.79 19.49
N GLY A 39 -37.37 -19.54 19.10
CA GLY A 39 -36.37 -18.67 18.48
C GLY A 39 -35.26 -18.22 19.43
N ASN A 40 -35.61 -17.92 20.68
CA ASN A 40 -34.65 -17.43 21.69
C ASN A 40 -33.72 -18.55 22.16
N GLU A 41 -34.25 -19.76 22.34
CA GLU A 41 -33.45 -20.93 22.71
C GLU A 41 -32.42 -21.27 21.63
N THR A 42 -32.80 -21.14 20.36
CA THR A 42 -31.89 -21.42 19.23
C THR A 42 -30.70 -20.45 19.20
N ASP A 43 -30.93 -19.15 19.41
CA ASP A 43 -29.85 -18.15 19.45
C ASP A 43 -28.93 -18.38 20.64
N TYR A 44 -29.51 -18.66 21.81
CA TYR A 44 -28.78 -18.95 23.03
C TYR A 44 -27.82 -20.14 22.85
N LEU A 45 -28.32 -21.27 22.33
CA LEU A 45 -27.53 -22.47 22.08
C LEU A 45 -26.46 -22.24 21.01
N ALA A 46 -26.76 -21.48 19.95
CA ALA A 46 -25.79 -21.12 18.93
C ALA A 46 -24.63 -20.28 19.51
N LEU A 47 -24.91 -19.32 20.38
CA LEU A 47 -23.88 -18.51 21.04
C LEU A 47 -23.06 -19.31 22.06
N LEU A 48 -23.66 -20.24 22.81
CA LEU A 48 -22.90 -21.14 23.68
C LEU A 48 -21.99 -22.08 22.87
N SER A 49 -22.47 -22.57 21.73
CA SER A 49 -21.67 -23.37 20.79
C SER A 49 -20.54 -22.56 20.16
N PHE A 50 -20.75 -21.26 19.92
CA PHE A 50 -19.66 -20.35 19.53
C PHE A 50 -18.63 -20.22 20.66
N LYS A 51 -19.08 -19.94 21.89
CA LYS A 51 -18.19 -19.79 23.05
C LYS A 51 -17.37 -21.04 23.34
N SER A 52 -17.93 -22.25 23.16
CA SER A 52 -17.19 -23.49 23.39
C SER A 52 -16.07 -23.74 22.38
N LYS A 53 -16.07 -23.03 21.25
CA LYS A 53 -14.99 -23.04 20.26
C LYS A 53 -13.89 -22.03 20.52
N ILE A 54 -14.04 -21.19 21.55
CA ILE A 54 -13.01 -20.23 21.97
C ILE A 54 -12.05 -20.93 22.93
N THR A 55 -10.78 -21.00 22.55
CA THR A 55 -9.71 -21.65 23.32
C THR A 55 -9.01 -20.66 24.25
N GLN A 56 -8.90 -19.39 23.85
CA GLN A 56 -8.33 -18.32 24.67
C GLN A 56 -9.19 -17.04 24.59
N ASP A 57 -9.38 -16.43 25.76
CA ASP A 57 -10.07 -15.14 25.93
C ASP A 57 -9.24 -14.29 26.93
N PRO A 58 -8.09 -13.74 26.49
CA PRO A 58 -7.12 -13.10 27.38
C PRO A 58 -7.70 -11.89 28.11
N TYR A 59 -8.63 -11.19 27.49
CA TYR A 59 -9.29 -10.02 28.07
C TYR A 59 -10.63 -10.34 28.74
N LYS A 60 -10.97 -11.63 28.86
CA LYS A 60 -12.20 -12.10 29.54
C LYS A 60 -13.48 -11.47 28.98
N VAL A 61 -13.51 -11.23 27.67
CA VAL A 61 -14.60 -10.56 26.94
C VAL A 61 -15.91 -11.36 27.03
N LEU A 62 -15.82 -12.69 27.06
CA LEU A 62 -16.97 -13.60 27.05
C LEU A 62 -17.42 -14.01 28.46
N THR A 63 -16.95 -13.32 29.51
CA THR A 63 -17.39 -13.56 30.90
C THR A 63 -18.88 -13.36 31.11
N SER A 64 -19.47 -12.37 30.43
CA SER A 64 -20.92 -12.10 30.44
C SER A 64 -21.75 -13.20 29.79
N TRP A 65 -21.14 -14.07 28.96
CA TRP A 65 -21.83 -15.13 28.22
C TRP A 65 -22.11 -16.33 29.13
N ASN A 66 -23.07 -16.18 30.04
CA ASN A 66 -23.40 -17.17 31.06
C ASN A 66 -24.93 -17.22 31.30
N HIS A 67 -25.38 -18.13 32.15
CA HIS A 67 -26.80 -18.34 32.45
C HIS A 67 -27.45 -17.21 33.28
N SER A 68 -26.66 -16.27 33.82
CA SER A 68 -27.16 -15.24 34.75
C SER A 68 -27.88 -14.09 34.04
N PHE A 69 -27.63 -13.87 32.75
CA PHE A 69 -28.20 -12.79 31.96
C PHE A 69 -28.80 -13.30 30.65
N HIS A 70 -29.84 -12.62 30.16
CA HIS A 70 -30.34 -12.89 28.82
C HIS A 70 -29.25 -12.58 27.79
N PHE A 71 -29.12 -13.39 26.74
CA PHE A 71 -28.01 -13.25 25.78
C PHE A 71 -27.95 -11.89 25.07
N CYS A 72 -29.06 -11.16 25.01
CA CYS A 72 -29.11 -9.79 24.49
C CYS A 72 -28.36 -8.76 25.35
N GLU A 73 -27.98 -9.12 26.57
CA GLU A 73 -27.19 -8.29 27.48
C GLU A 73 -25.71 -8.71 27.49
N TRP A 74 -25.36 -9.75 26.74
CA TRP A 74 -23.98 -10.22 26.64
C TRP A 74 -23.13 -9.24 25.85
N SER A 75 -21.87 -9.10 26.27
CA SER A 75 -20.89 -8.26 25.60
C SER A 75 -20.73 -8.67 24.14
N GLY A 76 -20.83 -7.70 23.23
CA GLY A 76 -20.75 -7.93 21.78
C GLY A 76 -22.04 -8.43 21.13
N ILE A 77 -23.14 -8.61 21.86
CA ILE A 77 -24.43 -9.01 21.28
C ILE A 77 -25.37 -7.82 21.17
N SER A 78 -26.08 -7.70 20.05
CA SER A 78 -27.26 -6.85 19.95
C SER A 78 -28.43 -7.63 19.38
N CYS A 79 -29.62 -7.38 19.94
CA CYS A 79 -30.85 -8.04 19.54
C CYS A 79 -31.87 -7.08 18.95
N GLY A 80 -32.74 -7.61 18.08
CA GLY A 80 -33.87 -6.87 17.54
C GLY A 80 -34.88 -6.48 18.64
N LYS A 81 -35.37 -5.24 18.61
CA LYS A 81 -36.29 -4.69 19.62
C LYS A 81 -37.57 -5.52 19.80
N ARG A 82 -38.14 -6.03 18.70
CA ARG A 82 -39.43 -6.73 18.67
C ARG A 82 -39.34 -8.20 19.05
N HIS A 83 -38.38 -8.92 18.49
CA HIS A 83 -38.30 -10.38 18.61
C HIS A 83 -37.23 -10.85 19.61
N LYS A 84 -36.39 -9.95 20.13
CA LYS A 84 -35.27 -10.27 21.03
C LYS A 84 -34.32 -11.35 20.48
N ARG A 85 -34.25 -11.47 19.15
CA ARG A 85 -33.33 -12.32 18.40
C ARG A 85 -32.04 -11.57 18.09
N VAL A 86 -30.92 -12.29 18.03
CA VAL A 86 -29.60 -11.73 17.73
C VAL A 86 -29.58 -11.15 16.32
N THR A 87 -29.18 -9.88 16.22
CA THR A 87 -29.04 -9.15 14.95
C THR A 87 -27.61 -8.72 14.66
N VAL A 88 -26.77 -8.55 15.69
CA VAL A 88 -25.35 -8.20 15.55
C VAL A 88 -24.53 -9.04 16.51
N LEU A 89 -23.43 -9.59 16.01
CA LEU A 89 -22.35 -10.19 16.80
C LEU A 89 -21.07 -9.38 16.53
N TRP A 90 -20.64 -8.59 17.52
CA TRP A 90 -19.51 -7.68 17.45
C TRP A 90 -18.39 -8.11 18.40
N LEU A 91 -17.41 -8.83 17.88
CA LEU A 91 -16.25 -9.32 18.63
C LEU A 91 -14.91 -8.98 17.94
N GLY A 92 -14.87 -7.89 17.17
CA GLY A 92 -13.64 -7.43 16.52
C GLY A 92 -12.60 -6.89 17.51
N SER A 93 -11.32 -7.16 17.27
CA SER A 93 -10.17 -6.71 18.08
C SER A 93 -10.28 -7.11 19.56
N LYS A 94 -10.63 -8.37 19.83
CA LYS A 94 -10.86 -8.89 21.20
C LYS A 94 -9.80 -9.89 21.66
N GLY A 95 -8.78 -10.15 20.85
CA GLY A 95 -7.71 -11.11 21.18
C GLY A 95 -8.22 -12.55 21.32
N LEU A 96 -9.39 -12.87 20.77
CA LEU A 96 -9.99 -14.19 20.89
C LEU A 96 -9.22 -15.21 20.03
N GLU A 97 -8.99 -16.40 20.58
CA GLU A 97 -8.41 -17.53 19.86
C GLU A 97 -9.38 -18.71 19.83
N GLY A 98 -9.34 -19.51 18.77
CA GLY A 98 -10.22 -20.66 18.59
C GLY A 98 -10.74 -20.77 17.16
N SER A 99 -11.91 -21.38 16.96
CA SER A 99 -12.50 -21.58 15.63
C SER A 99 -13.92 -21.03 15.54
N LEU A 100 -14.39 -20.72 14.33
CA LEU A 100 -15.78 -20.29 14.12
C LEU A 100 -16.73 -21.49 14.16
N SER A 101 -17.64 -21.54 15.14
CA SER A 101 -18.62 -22.63 15.24
C SER A 101 -19.60 -22.63 14.06
N PRO A 102 -19.86 -23.79 13.41
CA PRO A 102 -20.92 -23.95 12.41
C PRO A 102 -22.31 -23.51 12.90
N HIS A 103 -22.56 -23.58 14.20
CA HIS A 103 -23.85 -23.22 14.80
C HIS A 103 -24.16 -21.72 14.72
N VAL A 104 -23.18 -20.88 14.38
CA VAL A 104 -23.43 -19.47 14.05
C VAL A 104 -24.45 -19.34 12.91
N GLY A 105 -24.51 -20.32 11.99
CA GLY A 105 -25.53 -20.38 10.93
C GLY A 105 -26.98 -20.50 11.44
N ASN A 106 -27.20 -20.80 12.72
CA ASN A 106 -28.54 -20.88 13.32
C ASN A 106 -29.04 -19.51 13.84
N LEU A 107 -28.21 -18.47 13.85
CA LEU A 107 -28.59 -17.11 14.23
C LEU A 107 -29.41 -16.43 13.11
N SER A 108 -30.60 -16.95 12.81
CA SER A 108 -31.37 -16.60 11.60
C SER A 108 -31.80 -15.13 11.45
N PHE A 109 -31.63 -14.31 12.49
CA PHE A 109 -31.87 -12.86 12.47
C PHE A 109 -30.60 -12.02 12.31
N LEU A 110 -29.42 -12.65 12.29
CA LEU A 110 -28.13 -11.99 12.20
C LEU A 110 -28.03 -11.18 10.92
N ARG A 111 -27.62 -9.92 11.07
CA ARG A 111 -27.40 -8.96 9.98
C ARG A 111 -25.93 -8.61 9.86
N GLU A 112 -25.21 -8.62 10.98
CA GLU A 112 -23.82 -8.20 11.00
C GLU A 112 -23.00 -9.13 11.89
N LEU A 113 -21.91 -9.67 11.33
CA LEU A 113 -20.95 -10.53 12.02
C LEU A 113 -19.55 -9.92 11.88
N TYR A 114 -19.03 -9.37 12.98
CA TYR A 114 -17.69 -8.77 13.05
C TYR A 114 -16.78 -9.60 13.96
N LEU A 115 -15.85 -10.33 13.36
CA LEU A 115 -14.80 -11.10 14.06
C LEU A 115 -13.39 -10.62 13.71
N ARG A 116 -13.25 -9.46 13.06
CA ARG A 116 -11.96 -8.96 12.57
C ARG A 116 -10.89 -8.87 13.64
N ASN A 117 -9.62 -9.00 13.26
CA ASN A 117 -8.48 -8.75 14.12
C ASN A 117 -8.52 -9.59 15.41
N ASN A 118 -8.53 -10.90 15.24
CA ASN A 118 -8.43 -11.90 16.30
C ASN A 118 -7.49 -13.02 15.81
N SER A 119 -7.49 -14.18 16.48
CA SER A 119 -6.73 -15.35 16.05
C SER A 119 -7.64 -16.53 15.73
N PHE A 120 -8.80 -16.29 15.10
CA PHE A 120 -9.67 -17.38 14.67
C PHE A 120 -9.00 -18.23 13.58
N GLU A 121 -9.01 -19.54 13.75
CA GLU A 121 -8.43 -20.53 12.83
C GLU A 121 -9.48 -21.54 12.32
N GLY A 122 -9.03 -22.48 11.47
CA GLY A 122 -9.90 -23.46 10.82
C GLY A 122 -10.55 -22.91 9.55
N THR A 123 -11.59 -23.59 9.06
CA THR A 123 -12.32 -23.21 7.85
C THR A 123 -13.47 -22.26 8.16
N ILE A 124 -13.89 -21.46 7.18
CA ILE A 124 -15.16 -20.73 7.26
C ILE A 124 -16.31 -21.74 7.10
N PRO A 125 -17.25 -21.86 8.06
CA PRO A 125 -18.31 -22.89 7.97
C PRO A 125 -19.32 -22.64 6.84
N ASP A 126 -19.70 -23.69 6.12
CA ASP A 126 -20.73 -23.66 5.07
C ASP A 126 -22.09 -23.19 5.61
N GLU A 127 -22.38 -23.45 6.89
CA GLU A 127 -23.61 -23.07 7.57
C GLU A 127 -23.85 -21.56 7.63
N LEU A 128 -22.81 -20.73 7.45
CA LEU A 128 -23.00 -19.28 7.33
C LEU A 128 -23.96 -18.94 6.17
N GLY A 129 -24.02 -19.77 5.13
CA GLY A 129 -24.97 -19.64 4.03
C GLY A 129 -26.44 -19.65 4.42
N ARG A 130 -26.78 -20.12 5.63
CA ARG A 130 -28.15 -20.10 6.17
C ARG A 130 -28.60 -18.72 6.64
N LEU A 131 -27.67 -17.78 6.81
CA LEU A 131 -27.92 -16.44 7.34
C LEU A 131 -28.46 -15.49 6.24
N SER A 132 -29.67 -15.77 5.77
CA SER A 132 -30.31 -15.02 4.67
C SER A 132 -30.52 -13.52 4.93
N ARG A 133 -30.39 -13.06 6.18
CA ARG A 133 -30.49 -11.64 6.58
C ARG A 133 -29.15 -10.95 6.76
N LEU A 134 -28.04 -11.69 6.64
CA LEU A 134 -26.69 -11.16 6.79
C LEU A 134 -26.44 -10.13 5.70
N ARG A 135 -25.89 -8.98 6.11
CA ARG A 135 -25.51 -7.84 5.27
C ARG A 135 -24.01 -7.59 5.33
N TYR A 136 -23.44 -7.74 6.52
CA TYR A 136 -22.02 -7.49 6.75
C TYR A 136 -21.34 -8.71 7.37
N LEU A 137 -20.34 -9.25 6.68
CA LEU A 137 -19.50 -10.34 7.18
C LEU A 137 -18.04 -9.90 7.17
N SER A 138 -17.45 -9.77 8.36
CA SER A 138 -16.05 -9.38 8.53
C SER A 138 -15.28 -10.39 9.37
N LEU A 139 -14.39 -11.09 8.67
CA LEU A 139 -13.50 -12.13 9.20
C LEU A 139 -12.02 -11.76 8.98
N ASN A 140 -11.74 -10.54 8.52
CA ASN A 140 -10.40 -10.09 8.14
C ASN A 140 -9.42 -10.04 9.33
N ILE A 141 -8.12 -10.20 9.05
CA ILE A 141 -7.04 -10.22 10.06
C ILE A 141 -7.29 -11.36 11.07
N ASN A 142 -7.23 -12.59 10.57
CA ASN A 142 -7.38 -13.83 11.33
C ASN A 142 -6.47 -14.92 10.72
N LYS A 143 -6.69 -16.18 11.09
CA LYS A 143 -5.95 -17.36 10.61
C LYS A 143 -6.87 -18.34 9.88
N PHE A 144 -8.00 -17.88 9.33
CA PHE A 144 -8.92 -18.75 8.59
C PHE A 144 -8.21 -19.35 7.37
N SER A 145 -8.48 -20.62 7.09
CA SER A 145 -7.85 -21.42 6.06
C SER A 145 -8.88 -22.19 5.24
N GLY A 146 -8.44 -22.94 4.23
CA GLY A 146 -9.34 -23.62 3.31
C GLY A 146 -9.96 -22.67 2.29
N VAL A 147 -11.00 -23.14 1.61
CA VAL A 147 -11.64 -22.39 0.52
C VAL A 147 -12.71 -21.42 1.04
N ILE A 148 -13.03 -20.41 0.23
CA ILE A 148 -14.23 -19.59 0.44
C ILE A 148 -15.47 -20.48 0.19
N PRO A 149 -16.37 -20.65 1.17
CA PRO A 149 -17.54 -21.52 1.01
C PRO A 149 -18.48 -21.08 -0.11
N THR A 150 -18.84 -22.00 -1.00
CA THR A 150 -19.86 -21.77 -2.04
C THR A 150 -21.20 -21.39 -1.43
N ASN A 151 -21.51 -21.93 -0.25
CA ASN A 151 -22.77 -21.74 0.44
C ASN A 151 -23.00 -20.30 0.91
N LEU A 152 -21.96 -19.45 0.97
CA LEU A 152 -22.14 -18.01 1.23
C LEU A 152 -23.07 -17.33 0.22
N SER A 153 -23.29 -17.91 -0.95
CA SER A 153 -24.31 -17.45 -1.90
C SER A 153 -25.74 -17.45 -1.34
N GLY A 154 -26.01 -18.23 -0.29
CA GLY A 154 -27.29 -18.24 0.43
C GLY A 154 -27.55 -16.96 1.25
N CYS A 155 -26.52 -16.17 1.54
CA CYS A 155 -26.63 -14.86 2.18
C CYS A 155 -27.09 -13.80 1.17
N SER A 156 -28.27 -13.94 0.58
CA SER A 156 -28.76 -13.11 -0.53
C SER A 156 -28.91 -11.61 -0.23
N ASN A 157 -28.76 -11.19 1.03
CA ASN A 157 -28.76 -9.79 1.46
C ASN A 157 -27.36 -9.24 1.77
N LEU A 158 -26.30 -10.01 1.49
CA LEU A 158 -24.94 -9.62 1.79
C LEU A 158 -24.55 -8.40 0.93
N GLU A 159 -24.12 -7.35 1.62
CA GLU A 159 -23.67 -6.07 1.06
C GLU A 159 -22.13 -6.03 1.08
N GLU A 160 -21.51 -6.51 2.16
CA GLU A 160 -20.08 -6.39 2.39
C GLU A 160 -19.47 -7.71 2.88
N LEU A 161 -18.42 -8.16 2.19
CA LEU A 161 -17.66 -9.37 2.53
C LEU A 161 -16.17 -9.06 2.68
N TRP A 162 -15.70 -9.12 3.93
CA TRP A 162 -14.32 -8.78 4.32
C TRP A 162 -13.58 -10.02 4.83
N LEU A 163 -12.70 -10.56 4.00
CA LEU A 163 -11.92 -11.78 4.22
C LEU A 163 -10.40 -11.55 4.19
N SER A 164 -9.94 -10.29 4.12
CA SER A 164 -8.52 -9.96 3.96
C SER A 164 -7.62 -10.45 5.10
N GLN A 165 -6.33 -10.62 4.82
CA GLN A 165 -5.32 -11.05 5.80
C GLN A 165 -5.72 -12.33 6.52
N ASN A 166 -5.86 -13.41 5.75
CA ASN A 166 -6.12 -14.77 6.22
C ASN A 166 -5.23 -15.77 5.45
N LYS A 167 -5.51 -17.07 5.56
CA LYS A 167 -4.81 -18.15 4.85
C LYS A 167 -5.74 -18.87 3.87
N LEU A 168 -6.71 -18.15 3.28
CA LEU A 168 -7.68 -18.74 2.37
C LEU A 168 -7.01 -19.15 1.05
N VAL A 169 -7.43 -20.28 0.50
CA VAL A 169 -6.90 -20.89 -0.73
C VAL A 169 -8.02 -21.15 -1.75
N GLY A 170 -7.66 -21.60 -2.94
CA GLY A 170 -8.62 -21.91 -4.01
C GLY A 170 -9.09 -20.66 -4.74
N SER A 171 -10.20 -20.76 -5.46
CA SER A 171 -10.74 -19.67 -6.28
C SER A 171 -11.89 -18.94 -5.61
N ILE A 172 -12.16 -17.71 -6.06
CA ILE A 172 -13.42 -17.01 -5.76
C ILE A 172 -14.59 -17.83 -6.37
N PRO A 173 -15.57 -18.32 -5.59
CA PRO A 173 -16.62 -19.21 -6.08
C PRO A 173 -17.59 -18.55 -7.06
N LYS A 174 -18.03 -19.28 -8.09
CA LYS A 174 -19.01 -18.80 -9.10
C LYS A 174 -20.37 -18.48 -8.54
N GLU A 175 -20.74 -19.15 -7.46
CA GLU A 175 -21.99 -18.97 -6.75
C GLU A 175 -22.08 -17.56 -6.13
N MET A 176 -20.95 -16.88 -5.91
CA MET A 176 -20.95 -15.48 -5.46
C MET A 176 -21.59 -14.52 -6.47
N GLY A 177 -21.67 -14.88 -7.75
CA GLY A 177 -22.42 -14.12 -8.76
C GLY A 177 -23.92 -13.97 -8.46
N LEU A 178 -24.46 -14.74 -7.48
CA LEU A 178 -25.85 -14.63 -7.01
C LEU A 178 -26.06 -13.49 -5.99
N LEU A 179 -24.99 -12.93 -5.42
CA LEU A 179 -25.04 -11.90 -4.38
C LEU A 179 -25.24 -10.50 -5.00
N SER A 180 -26.42 -10.27 -5.57
CA SER A 180 -26.75 -9.04 -6.34
C SER A 180 -26.78 -7.73 -5.52
N LYS A 181 -26.63 -7.79 -4.20
CA LYS A 181 -26.53 -6.63 -3.32
C LYS A 181 -25.10 -6.32 -2.87
N LEU A 182 -24.14 -7.16 -3.24
CA LEU A 182 -22.76 -7.02 -2.78
C LEU A 182 -22.15 -5.74 -3.37
N THR A 183 -21.76 -4.83 -2.49
CA THR A 183 -21.08 -3.56 -2.79
C THR A 183 -19.58 -3.68 -2.54
N GLY A 184 -19.17 -4.54 -1.60
CA GLY A 184 -17.77 -4.73 -1.24
C GLY A 184 -17.36 -6.19 -1.18
N LEU A 185 -16.32 -6.55 -1.95
CA LEU A 185 -15.64 -7.83 -1.88
C LEU A 185 -14.14 -7.59 -1.63
N VAL A 186 -13.70 -7.84 -0.40
CA VAL A 186 -12.33 -7.57 0.06
C VAL A 186 -11.67 -8.87 0.49
N THR A 187 -10.71 -9.34 -0.30
CA THR A 187 -10.04 -10.65 -0.17
C THR A 187 -8.52 -10.57 -0.17
N GLU A 188 -7.99 -9.37 0.04
CA GLU A 188 -6.57 -9.02 0.05
C GLU A 188 -5.72 -9.93 0.95
N GLU A 189 -4.44 -10.10 0.63
CA GLU A 189 -3.48 -10.83 1.47
C GLU A 189 -3.99 -12.22 1.88
N ASN A 190 -4.22 -13.07 0.87
CA ASN A 190 -4.57 -14.48 1.02
C ASN A 190 -3.75 -15.31 0.00
N MET A 191 -4.11 -16.59 -0.19
CA MET A 191 -3.50 -17.49 -1.17
C MET A 191 -4.51 -17.91 -2.25
N LEU A 192 -5.39 -16.98 -2.67
CA LEU A 192 -6.40 -17.25 -3.68
C LEU A 192 -5.76 -17.36 -5.09
N THR A 193 -6.33 -18.22 -5.92
CA THR A 193 -5.86 -18.59 -7.27
C THR A 193 -7.03 -18.62 -8.27
N GLY A 194 -6.77 -18.89 -9.54
CA GLY A 194 -7.81 -19.16 -10.54
C GLY A 194 -8.38 -17.92 -11.25
N GLY A 195 -7.66 -16.79 -11.15
CA GLY A 195 -7.98 -15.53 -11.80
C GLY A 195 -9.15 -14.76 -11.20
N ILE A 196 -9.37 -13.55 -11.69
CA ILE A 196 -10.58 -12.77 -11.39
C ILE A 196 -11.72 -13.35 -12.23
N PRO A 197 -12.78 -13.90 -11.62
CA PRO A 197 -13.76 -14.61 -12.42
C PRO A 197 -14.72 -13.68 -13.18
N PRO A 198 -15.02 -13.96 -14.46
CA PRO A 198 -15.88 -13.09 -15.28
C PRO A 198 -17.32 -12.93 -14.76
N PHE A 199 -17.86 -13.92 -14.05
CA PHE A 199 -19.23 -13.87 -13.50
C PHE A 199 -19.42 -12.75 -12.47
N LEU A 200 -18.34 -12.24 -11.86
CA LEU A 200 -18.43 -11.12 -10.94
C LEU A 200 -18.96 -9.85 -11.63
N GLY A 201 -18.81 -9.74 -12.95
CA GLY A 201 -19.43 -8.68 -13.75
C GLY A 201 -20.96 -8.62 -13.65
N ASN A 202 -21.62 -9.70 -13.22
CA ASN A 202 -23.08 -9.70 -12.98
C ASN A 202 -23.48 -8.92 -11.71
N ILE A 203 -22.54 -8.65 -10.81
CA ILE A 203 -22.76 -7.94 -9.55
C ILE A 203 -22.62 -6.43 -9.81
N THR A 204 -23.62 -5.84 -10.47
CA THR A 204 -23.56 -4.42 -10.90
C THR A 204 -23.58 -3.41 -9.75
N SER A 205 -23.83 -3.86 -8.51
CA SER A 205 -23.77 -3.06 -7.28
C SER A 205 -22.36 -2.80 -6.75
N MET A 206 -21.33 -3.44 -7.33
CA MET A 206 -19.96 -3.37 -6.80
C MET A 206 -19.45 -1.91 -6.73
N GLU A 207 -18.99 -1.52 -5.54
CA GLU A 207 -18.34 -0.23 -5.25
C GLU A 207 -16.85 -0.43 -4.91
N VAL A 208 -16.52 -1.52 -4.23
CA VAL A 208 -15.15 -1.85 -3.77
C VAL A 208 -14.84 -3.29 -4.12
N PHE A 209 -13.88 -3.49 -5.02
CA PHE A 209 -13.30 -4.79 -5.27
C PHE A 209 -11.82 -4.76 -4.92
N SER A 210 -11.42 -5.65 -4.02
CA SER A 210 -10.03 -5.75 -3.62
C SER A 210 -9.57 -7.20 -3.43
N ALA A 211 -8.49 -7.54 -4.11
CA ALA A 211 -7.89 -8.86 -4.08
C ALA A 211 -6.35 -8.80 -4.08
N HIS A 212 -5.76 -7.63 -3.80
CA HIS A 212 -4.31 -7.41 -3.85
C HIS A 212 -3.54 -8.43 -3.00
N LYS A 213 -2.30 -8.77 -3.39
CA LYS A 213 -1.48 -9.81 -2.74
C LYS A 213 -2.18 -11.18 -2.66
N ASN A 214 -2.63 -11.66 -3.81
CA ASN A 214 -3.09 -13.04 -4.01
C ASN A 214 -2.50 -13.60 -5.30
N PRO A 215 -2.03 -14.85 -5.36
CA PRO A 215 -1.54 -15.45 -6.61
C PRO A 215 -2.68 -15.84 -7.58
N LEU A 216 -3.53 -14.87 -7.94
CA LEU A 216 -4.72 -15.10 -8.77
C LEU A 216 -4.33 -15.62 -10.16
N GLY A 217 -3.37 -14.97 -10.81
CA GLY A 217 -3.09 -15.21 -12.22
C GLY A 217 -4.23 -14.77 -13.14
N GLY A 218 -4.18 -15.16 -14.41
CA GLY A 218 -5.23 -14.89 -15.38
C GLY A 218 -5.29 -13.43 -15.85
N SER A 219 -6.19 -13.16 -16.80
CA SER A 219 -6.46 -11.82 -17.31
C SER A 219 -7.59 -11.14 -16.56
N ILE A 220 -7.60 -9.80 -16.57
CA ILE A 220 -8.72 -9.02 -16.06
C ILE A 220 -9.93 -9.19 -17.02
N PRO A 221 -11.10 -9.67 -16.57
CA PRO A 221 -12.25 -9.86 -17.45
C PRO A 221 -12.87 -8.54 -17.94
N ASP A 222 -13.23 -8.46 -19.21
CA ASP A 222 -13.96 -7.30 -19.76
C ASP A 222 -15.35 -7.11 -19.13
N THR A 223 -15.95 -8.19 -18.61
CA THR A 223 -17.25 -8.15 -17.93
C THR A 223 -17.26 -7.26 -16.68
N LEU A 224 -16.10 -6.93 -16.11
CA LEU A 224 -16.00 -6.01 -14.97
C LEU A 224 -16.36 -4.56 -15.34
N GLY A 225 -16.36 -4.22 -16.64
CA GLY A 225 -16.83 -2.93 -17.14
C GLY A 225 -18.33 -2.63 -16.86
N HIS A 226 -19.09 -3.62 -16.37
CA HIS A 226 -20.47 -3.46 -15.91
C HIS A 226 -20.58 -2.87 -14.49
N TRP A 227 -19.50 -2.77 -13.72
CA TRP A 227 -19.50 -2.22 -12.36
C TRP A 227 -19.57 -0.69 -12.36
N LYS A 228 -20.69 -0.12 -12.82
CA LYS A 228 -20.84 1.33 -12.99
C LYS A 228 -20.79 2.12 -11.67
N SER A 229 -20.91 1.45 -10.52
CA SER A 229 -20.78 2.03 -9.18
C SER A 229 -19.36 1.92 -8.59
N LEU A 230 -18.41 1.31 -9.30
CA LEU A 230 -17.08 1.02 -8.79
C LEU A 230 -16.30 2.30 -8.49
N LYS A 231 -15.77 2.38 -7.27
CA LYS A 231 -14.93 3.48 -6.77
C LYS A 231 -13.51 3.02 -6.48
N VAL A 232 -13.35 1.77 -6.05
CA VAL A 232 -12.05 1.22 -5.62
C VAL A 232 -11.82 -0.13 -6.31
N PHE A 233 -10.71 -0.22 -7.03
CA PHE A 233 -10.28 -1.46 -7.69
C PHE A 233 -8.82 -1.74 -7.37
N TYR A 234 -8.59 -2.67 -6.43
CA TYR A 234 -7.28 -3.00 -5.87
C TYR A 234 -6.89 -4.44 -6.21
N CYS A 235 -5.97 -4.59 -7.16
CA CYS A 235 -5.48 -5.88 -7.62
C CYS A 235 -3.97 -5.84 -7.88
N ALA A 236 -3.24 -5.15 -7.01
CA ALA A 236 -1.78 -5.13 -7.06
C ALA A 236 -1.19 -6.46 -6.56
N GLU A 237 -0.01 -6.85 -7.06
CA GLU A 237 0.68 -8.08 -6.66
C GLU A 237 -0.18 -9.33 -6.84
N CYS A 238 -0.89 -9.44 -7.98
CA CYS A 238 -1.86 -10.50 -8.25
C CYS A 238 -1.42 -11.53 -9.30
N SER A 239 -0.23 -11.37 -9.88
CA SER A 239 0.24 -12.12 -11.05
C SER A 239 -0.71 -12.05 -12.26
N LEU A 240 -1.49 -10.97 -12.39
CA LEU A 240 -2.39 -10.75 -13.51
C LEU A 240 -1.59 -10.50 -14.79
N TYR A 241 -2.11 -10.92 -15.95
CA TYR A 241 -1.46 -10.73 -17.24
C TYR A 241 -2.42 -10.29 -18.34
N GLY A 242 -1.85 -9.87 -19.47
CA GLY A 242 -2.61 -9.38 -20.61
C GLY A 242 -3.01 -7.92 -20.45
N SER A 243 -3.95 -7.45 -21.26
CA SER A 243 -4.33 -6.04 -21.28
C SER A 243 -5.36 -5.68 -20.22
N ILE A 244 -5.37 -4.40 -19.83
CA ILE A 244 -6.45 -3.81 -19.04
C ILE A 244 -7.64 -3.58 -20.00
N PRO A 245 -8.80 -4.22 -19.80
CA PRO A 245 -9.92 -4.06 -20.70
C PRO A 245 -10.38 -2.61 -20.83
N HIS A 246 -10.66 -2.18 -22.07
CA HIS A 246 -11.11 -0.81 -22.36
C HIS A 246 -12.38 -0.41 -21.58
N SER A 247 -13.24 -1.38 -21.28
CA SER A 247 -14.47 -1.16 -20.53
C SER A 247 -14.26 -0.68 -19.09
N ILE A 248 -13.11 -0.98 -18.47
CA ILE A 248 -12.73 -0.50 -17.12
C ILE A 248 -12.46 1.00 -17.13
N PHE A 249 -11.86 1.52 -18.19
CA PHE A 249 -11.62 2.96 -18.32
C PHE A 249 -12.92 3.75 -18.48
N ASN A 250 -14.05 3.09 -18.75
CA ASN A 250 -15.39 3.70 -18.81
C ASN A 250 -16.16 3.62 -17.48
N LEU A 251 -15.45 3.43 -16.36
CA LEU A 251 -16.01 3.45 -15.00
C LEU A 251 -15.79 4.82 -14.37
N SER A 252 -16.66 5.78 -14.73
CA SER A 252 -16.48 7.21 -14.39
C SER A 252 -16.49 7.55 -12.90
N LEU A 253 -16.95 6.62 -12.04
CA LEU A 253 -16.93 6.77 -10.58
C LEU A 253 -15.64 6.26 -9.93
N LEU A 254 -14.72 5.69 -10.70
CA LEU A 254 -13.46 5.15 -10.19
C LEU A 254 -12.61 6.27 -9.59
N VAL A 255 -12.22 6.08 -8.33
CA VAL A 255 -11.40 7.01 -7.53
C VAL A 255 -10.01 6.44 -7.34
N ASN A 256 -9.92 5.16 -6.99
CA ASN A 256 -8.66 4.49 -6.70
C ASN A 256 -8.48 3.27 -7.61
N PHE A 257 -7.47 3.33 -8.46
CA PHE A 257 -7.16 2.27 -9.43
C PHE A 257 -5.74 1.75 -9.23
N PHE A 258 -5.61 0.56 -8.61
CA PHE A 258 -4.34 -0.03 -8.21
C PHE A 258 -4.16 -1.39 -8.89
N LEU A 259 -3.20 -1.45 -9.80
CA LEU A 259 -2.83 -2.64 -10.57
C LEU A 259 -1.32 -2.87 -10.57
N GLY A 260 -0.58 -2.26 -9.64
CA GLY A 260 0.86 -2.36 -9.57
C GLY A 260 1.37 -3.79 -9.36
N ASP A 261 2.61 -4.08 -9.74
CA ASP A 261 3.25 -5.39 -9.61
C ASP A 261 2.42 -6.54 -10.22
N ASN A 262 2.20 -6.46 -11.52
CA ASN A 262 1.59 -7.51 -12.33
C ASN A 262 2.35 -7.66 -13.66
N TYR A 263 1.84 -8.47 -14.57
CA TYR A 263 2.39 -8.69 -15.92
C TYR A 263 1.47 -8.06 -16.98
N LEU A 264 0.87 -6.91 -16.69
CA LEU A 264 -0.08 -6.25 -17.58
C LEU A 264 0.63 -5.59 -18.76
N THR A 265 0.05 -5.74 -19.95
CA THR A 265 0.62 -5.29 -21.23
C THR A 265 -0.25 -4.23 -21.90
N ASP A 266 0.12 -3.85 -23.13
CA ASP A 266 -0.54 -2.85 -23.98
C ASP A 266 -0.45 -1.41 -23.45
N SER A 267 -1.00 -0.48 -24.23
CA SER A 267 -0.98 0.95 -23.95
C SER A 267 -2.24 1.44 -23.25
N LEU A 268 -2.12 2.51 -22.47
CA LEU A 268 -3.27 3.21 -21.90
C LEU A 268 -4.11 3.90 -23.00
N PRO A 269 -5.44 4.02 -22.83
CA PRO A 269 -6.28 4.77 -23.76
C PRO A 269 -5.86 6.24 -23.84
N SER A 270 -5.85 6.81 -25.04
CA SER A 270 -5.44 8.21 -25.26
C SER A 270 -6.34 9.22 -24.52
N GLU A 271 -7.59 8.86 -24.27
CA GLU A 271 -8.62 9.70 -23.62
C GLU A 271 -8.85 9.36 -22.14
N ILE A 272 -7.94 8.61 -21.49
CA ILE A 272 -8.12 8.11 -20.12
C ILE A 272 -8.59 9.20 -19.14
N GLY A 273 -8.03 10.40 -19.19
CA GLY A 273 -8.41 11.43 -18.23
C GLY A 273 -9.77 12.08 -18.46
N ASN A 274 -10.33 11.94 -19.66
CA ASN A 274 -11.73 12.30 -19.94
C ASN A 274 -12.69 11.20 -19.50
N GLN A 275 -12.24 9.94 -19.52
CA GLN A 275 -13.07 8.79 -19.17
C GLN A 275 -13.13 8.53 -17.65
N LEU A 276 -12.08 8.92 -16.92
CA LEU A 276 -11.96 8.75 -15.46
C LEU A 276 -11.83 10.12 -14.73
N PRO A 277 -12.90 10.94 -14.72
CA PRO A 277 -12.84 12.30 -14.18
C PRO A 277 -12.74 12.37 -12.64
N ASN A 278 -13.05 11.28 -11.94
CA ASN A 278 -13.00 11.22 -10.47
C ASN A 278 -11.73 10.57 -9.92
N LEU A 279 -10.78 10.22 -10.79
CA LEU A 279 -9.59 9.49 -10.41
C LEU A 279 -8.69 10.35 -9.51
N GLU A 280 -8.39 9.83 -8.33
CA GLU A 280 -7.46 10.41 -7.36
C GLU A 280 -6.14 9.65 -7.33
N ASN A 281 -6.18 8.33 -7.50
CA ASN A 281 -5.00 7.47 -7.42
C ASN A 281 -4.93 6.54 -8.63
N LEU A 282 -3.87 6.70 -9.41
CA LEU A 282 -3.55 5.82 -10.54
C LEU A 282 -2.20 5.16 -10.31
N MET A 283 -2.25 3.90 -9.88
CA MET A 283 -1.07 3.12 -9.46
C MET A 283 -0.91 1.90 -10.38
N LEU A 284 -0.07 2.02 -11.40
CA LEU A 284 0.17 0.99 -12.43
C LEU A 284 1.64 0.53 -12.49
N TRP A 285 2.42 0.81 -11.45
CA TRP A 285 3.85 0.51 -11.38
C TRP A 285 4.16 -0.99 -11.52
N GLY A 286 5.39 -1.36 -11.88
CA GLY A 286 5.82 -2.76 -11.90
C GLY A 286 4.99 -3.63 -12.86
N ASN A 287 4.85 -3.19 -14.11
CA ASN A 287 4.11 -3.90 -15.16
C ASN A 287 4.88 -3.87 -16.49
N GLU A 288 4.28 -4.40 -17.55
CA GLU A 288 4.83 -4.42 -18.91
C GLU A 288 4.06 -3.45 -19.85
N LEU A 289 3.46 -2.39 -19.28
CA LEU A 289 2.68 -1.43 -20.06
C LEU A 289 3.57 -0.64 -21.03
N THR A 290 3.03 -0.34 -22.20
CA THR A 290 3.78 0.24 -23.34
C THR A 290 3.11 1.50 -23.88
N GLY A 291 3.70 2.09 -24.93
CA GLY A 291 3.16 3.27 -25.59
C GLY A 291 3.48 4.57 -24.86
N VAL A 292 2.85 5.66 -25.30
CA VAL A 292 3.04 7.01 -24.74
C VAL A 292 2.14 7.23 -23.53
N LEU A 293 2.63 7.97 -22.54
CA LEU A 293 1.77 8.44 -21.44
C LEU A 293 0.74 9.43 -21.98
N PRO A 294 -0.58 9.15 -21.88
CA PRO A 294 -1.60 9.98 -22.50
C PRO A 294 -1.62 11.42 -21.96
N PRO A 295 -1.56 12.46 -22.82
CA PRO A 295 -1.69 13.86 -22.38
C PRO A 295 -3.01 14.17 -21.67
N SER A 296 -4.06 13.39 -21.97
CA SER A 296 -5.38 13.53 -21.36
C SER A 296 -5.38 13.28 -19.86
N ILE A 297 -4.34 12.66 -19.28
CA ILE A 297 -4.16 12.54 -17.81
C ILE A 297 -4.28 13.91 -17.14
N SER A 298 -3.90 14.99 -17.82
CA SER A 298 -4.10 16.38 -17.36
C SER A 298 -5.56 16.74 -17.04
N ASN A 299 -6.53 15.99 -17.55
CA ASN A 299 -7.96 16.19 -17.31
C ASN A 299 -8.49 15.43 -16.08
N CYS A 300 -7.70 14.54 -15.46
CA CYS A 300 -8.00 13.97 -14.14
C CYS A 300 -7.75 15.04 -13.06
N SER A 301 -8.58 16.08 -12.98
CA SER A 301 -8.32 17.25 -12.12
C SER A 301 -8.20 16.94 -10.62
N LYS A 302 -8.74 15.79 -10.16
CA LYS A 302 -8.65 15.30 -8.78
C LYS A 302 -7.42 14.42 -8.52
N LEU A 303 -6.58 14.16 -9.51
CA LEU A 303 -5.46 13.25 -9.38
C LEU A 303 -4.48 13.74 -8.31
N VAL A 304 -4.26 12.90 -7.31
CA VAL A 304 -3.34 13.11 -6.19
C VAL A 304 -2.05 12.33 -6.43
N ASN A 305 -2.14 11.09 -6.88
CA ASN A 305 -0.99 10.22 -7.08
C ASN A 305 -0.97 9.62 -8.49
N LEU A 306 0.15 9.82 -9.18
CA LEU A 306 0.46 9.22 -10.48
C LEU A 306 1.72 8.36 -10.34
N GLU A 307 1.54 7.05 -10.28
CA GLU A 307 2.62 6.07 -10.09
C GLU A 307 2.61 5.07 -11.25
N MET A 308 3.55 5.28 -12.18
CA MET A 308 3.69 4.55 -13.45
C MET A 308 5.09 3.92 -13.59
N SER A 309 5.85 3.88 -12.50
CA SER A 309 7.24 3.44 -12.55
C SER A 309 7.41 1.99 -12.96
N SER A 310 8.61 1.63 -13.39
CA SER A 310 8.99 0.25 -13.72
C SER A 310 8.01 -0.38 -14.72
N ASN A 311 7.88 0.29 -15.87
CA ASN A 311 7.08 -0.12 -17.03
C ASN A 311 7.91 0.05 -18.31
N ASN A 312 7.30 -0.18 -19.46
CA ASN A 312 7.92 0.04 -20.77
C ASN A 312 7.28 1.22 -21.53
N PHE A 313 6.82 2.25 -20.79
CA PHE A 313 6.32 3.47 -21.40
C PHE A 313 7.44 4.16 -22.18
N SER A 314 7.08 4.70 -23.34
CA SER A 314 8.03 5.31 -24.26
C SER A 314 7.54 6.61 -24.87
N GLY A 315 8.47 7.37 -25.45
CA GLY A 315 8.16 8.63 -26.12
C GLY A 315 8.09 9.80 -25.14
N LYS A 316 7.95 11.00 -25.70
CA LYS A 316 8.05 12.24 -24.94
C LYS A 316 6.92 12.39 -23.92
N LEU A 317 7.27 12.85 -22.72
CA LEU A 317 6.30 13.29 -21.73
C LEU A 317 5.63 14.61 -22.14
N THR A 318 4.35 14.55 -22.49
CA THR A 318 3.56 15.69 -22.98
C THR A 318 2.34 16.03 -22.11
N ILE A 319 2.30 15.51 -20.87
CA ILE A 319 1.24 15.85 -19.92
C ILE A 319 1.42 17.30 -19.47
N ASP A 320 0.35 18.10 -19.58
CA ASP A 320 0.29 19.44 -18.99
C ASP A 320 -0.19 19.34 -17.54
N PHE A 321 0.75 19.37 -16.60
CA PHE A 321 0.45 19.25 -15.18
C PHE A 321 -0.19 20.50 -14.59
N SER A 322 -0.28 21.62 -15.33
CA SER A 322 -0.79 22.89 -14.79
C SER A 322 -2.27 22.84 -14.34
N LYS A 323 -3.01 21.82 -14.79
CA LYS A 323 -4.40 21.53 -14.42
C LYS A 323 -4.52 20.64 -13.18
N LEU A 324 -3.46 19.92 -12.80
CA LEU A 324 -3.44 18.95 -11.71
C LEU A 324 -3.01 19.64 -10.41
N ARG A 325 -3.92 20.42 -9.82
CA ARG A 325 -3.61 21.24 -8.63
C ARG A 325 -3.50 20.44 -7.34
N ASP A 326 -4.19 19.30 -7.29
CA ASP A 326 -4.21 18.42 -6.13
C ASP A 326 -3.11 17.34 -6.16
N ILE A 327 -2.31 17.29 -7.25
CA ILE A 327 -1.24 16.30 -7.40
C ILE A 327 -0.19 16.48 -6.29
N ASN A 328 0.12 15.37 -5.64
CA ASN A 328 1.06 15.25 -4.55
C ASN A 328 2.30 14.44 -4.96
N SER A 329 2.10 13.35 -5.70
CA SER A 329 3.18 12.46 -6.13
C SER A 329 3.13 12.18 -7.62
N ILE A 330 4.28 12.36 -8.28
CA ILE A 330 4.52 11.95 -9.66
C ILE A 330 5.75 11.05 -9.66
N SER A 331 5.55 9.78 -9.99
CA SER A 331 6.60 8.79 -10.06
C SER A 331 6.50 8.02 -11.37
N LEU A 332 7.51 8.22 -12.22
CA LEU A 332 7.59 7.67 -13.57
C LEU A 332 8.91 6.91 -13.81
N HIS A 333 9.70 6.70 -12.77
CA HIS A 333 11.05 6.14 -12.86
C HIS A 333 11.09 4.76 -13.53
N ASN A 334 12.25 4.35 -14.05
CA ASN A 334 12.41 3.09 -14.81
C ASN A 334 11.42 2.98 -16.00
N ASN A 335 11.49 3.94 -16.92
CA ASN A 335 10.75 3.95 -18.19
C ASN A 335 11.64 4.50 -19.33
N ASN A 336 11.14 4.65 -20.56
CA ASN A 336 11.87 5.21 -21.69
C ASN A 336 11.24 6.49 -22.25
N LEU A 337 11.14 7.54 -21.44
CA LEU A 337 10.36 8.75 -21.73
C LEU A 337 11.05 9.77 -22.67
N HIS A 338 11.98 9.30 -23.51
CA HIS A 338 12.69 10.14 -24.47
C HIS A 338 11.88 10.33 -25.77
N GLY A 339 11.70 11.58 -26.19
CA GLY A 339 11.15 11.91 -27.50
C GLY A 339 12.18 11.74 -28.62
N ARG A 340 12.04 10.71 -29.46
CA ARG A 340 12.96 10.49 -30.59
C ARG A 340 13.02 11.72 -31.50
N GLY A 341 14.21 12.33 -31.60
CA GLY A 341 14.45 13.52 -32.44
C GLY A 341 14.24 14.86 -31.73
N GLU A 342 13.90 14.85 -30.44
CA GLU A 342 13.78 16.05 -29.63
C GLU A 342 15.02 16.27 -28.75
N ALA A 343 15.46 17.52 -28.66
CA ALA A 343 16.68 17.87 -27.93
C ALA A 343 16.45 18.13 -26.43
N ASP A 344 15.20 18.26 -26.00
CA ASP A 344 14.84 18.74 -24.67
C ASP A 344 13.51 18.14 -24.17
N ASP A 345 13.63 17.12 -23.33
CA ASP A 345 12.52 16.45 -22.66
C ASP A 345 12.07 17.20 -21.39
N MET A 346 12.83 18.20 -20.91
CA MET A 346 12.63 18.82 -19.59
C MET A 346 11.58 19.94 -19.56
N ARG A 347 10.94 20.26 -20.69
CA ARG A 347 9.95 21.35 -20.77
C ARG A 347 8.70 21.13 -19.93
N PHE A 348 8.36 19.89 -19.56
CA PHE A 348 7.19 19.62 -18.73
C PHE A 348 7.31 20.26 -17.33
N ILE A 349 8.53 20.53 -16.85
CA ILE A 349 8.79 21.21 -15.57
C ILE A 349 8.08 22.58 -15.51
N ASP A 350 7.97 23.29 -16.63
CA ASP A 350 7.29 24.59 -16.68
C ASP A 350 5.79 24.51 -16.34
N SER A 351 5.17 23.34 -16.55
CA SER A 351 3.77 23.10 -16.22
C SER A 351 3.53 22.78 -14.75
N LEU A 352 4.56 22.32 -14.02
CA LEU A 352 4.46 21.91 -12.62
C LEU A 352 4.40 23.09 -11.64
N LYS A 353 4.66 24.32 -12.07
CA LYS A 353 4.62 25.52 -11.20
C LYS A 353 3.28 25.74 -10.48
N ASN A 354 2.19 25.17 -11.00
CA ASN A 354 0.84 25.28 -10.41
C ASN A 354 0.52 24.10 -9.47
N CYS A 355 1.36 23.08 -9.40
CA CYS A 355 1.19 21.90 -8.56
C CYS A 355 1.68 22.20 -7.15
N THR A 356 0.96 23.06 -6.42
CA THR A 356 1.41 23.58 -5.12
C THR A 356 1.45 22.54 -4.00
N ARG A 357 0.83 21.36 -4.20
CA ARG A 357 0.85 20.23 -3.25
C ARG A 357 1.88 19.15 -3.59
N LEU A 358 2.68 19.35 -4.64
CA LEU A 358 3.64 18.35 -5.10
C LEU A 358 4.75 18.15 -4.04
N GLU A 359 4.83 16.93 -3.51
CA GLU A 359 5.83 16.50 -2.53
C GLU A 359 6.91 15.61 -3.16
N TYR A 360 6.54 14.79 -4.15
CA TYR A 360 7.42 13.80 -4.76
C TYR A 360 7.45 13.95 -6.29
N LEU A 361 8.65 14.15 -6.84
CA LEU A 361 8.91 14.13 -8.28
C LEU A 361 10.06 13.15 -8.58
N ILE A 362 9.70 11.97 -9.08
CA ILE A 362 10.63 10.85 -9.25
C ILE A 362 10.62 10.39 -10.72
N LEU A 363 11.69 10.70 -11.46
CA LEU A 363 11.89 10.33 -12.86
C LEU A 363 13.30 9.76 -13.09
N ALA A 364 13.81 9.00 -12.12
CA ALA A 364 15.10 8.33 -12.28
C ALA A 364 15.04 7.26 -13.38
N ASN A 365 16.14 7.07 -14.12
CA ASN A 365 16.24 6.02 -15.14
C ASN A 365 15.11 6.09 -16.19
N CYS A 366 14.93 7.27 -16.79
CA CYS A 366 13.88 7.55 -17.78
C CYS A 366 14.43 7.83 -19.19
N SER A 367 15.75 7.75 -19.39
CA SER A 367 16.45 8.16 -20.61
C SER A 367 16.25 9.64 -21.01
N LEU A 368 15.83 10.51 -20.08
CA LEU A 368 15.56 11.92 -20.34
C LEU A 368 16.82 12.65 -20.81
N THR A 369 16.69 13.49 -21.84
CA THR A 369 17.74 14.43 -22.28
C THR A 369 17.25 15.87 -22.19
N GLY A 370 18.17 16.82 -22.08
CA GLY A 370 17.86 18.24 -22.00
C GLY A 370 18.58 18.92 -20.85
N MET A 371 18.30 20.21 -20.68
CA MET A 371 18.83 21.00 -19.58
C MET A 371 17.75 21.15 -18.50
N LEU A 372 18.16 21.11 -17.23
CA LEU A 372 17.24 21.44 -16.14
C LEU A 372 16.89 22.95 -16.22
N PRO A 373 15.62 23.33 -16.43
CA PRO A 373 15.26 24.73 -16.66
C PRO A 373 15.30 25.52 -15.35
N ILE A 374 15.46 26.85 -15.45
CA ILE A 374 15.49 27.76 -14.29
C ILE A 374 14.17 27.72 -13.52
N SER A 375 13.06 27.44 -14.21
CA SER A 375 11.73 27.26 -13.64
C SER A 375 11.63 26.14 -12.61
N ILE A 376 12.63 25.25 -12.51
CA ILE A 376 12.70 24.26 -11.43
C ILE A 376 12.62 24.91 -10.04
N GLY A 377 13.09 26.15 -9.87
CA GLY A 377 12.99 26.87 -8.61
C GLY A 377 11.58 27.41 -8.29
N ASN A 378 10.62 27.23 -9.20
CA ASN A 378 9.21 27.64 -9.02
C ASN A 378 8.30 26.45 -8.67
N LEU A 379 8.86 25.25 -8.45
CA LEU A 379 8.07 24.12 -7.97
C LEU A 379 7.62 24.36 -6.52
N SER A 380 6.72 23.49 -6.05
CA SER A 380 6.16 23.57 -4.70
C SER A 380 7.24 23.68 -3.62
N ASP A 381 6.96 24.51 -2.61
CA ASP A 381 7.75 24.61 -1.38
C ASP A 381 7.56 23.38 -0.47
N GLN A 382 6.56 22.55 -0.75
CA GLN A 382 6.33 21.25 -0.11
C GLN A 382 7.15 20.12 -0.76
N LEU A 383 7.80 20.36 -1.90
CA LEU A 383 8.58 19.36 -2.61
C LEU A 383 9.70 18.83 -1.70
N GLY A 384 9.51 17.61 -1.19
CA GLY A 384 10.43 16.93 -0.31
C GLY A 384 11.44 16.10 -1.09
N ARG A 385 11.03 15.47 -2.20
CA ARG A 385 11.87 14.57 -2.98
C ARG A 385 11.90 14.95 -4.45
N LEU A 386 13.11 15.17 -4.95
CA LEU A 386 13.40 15.31 -6.37
C LEU A 386 14.45 14.27 -6.77
N SER A 387 14.08 13.32 -7.63
CA SER A 387 15.00 12.32 -8.17
C SER A 387 14.93 12.31 -9.69
N LEU A 388 16.06 12.67 -10.31
CA LEU A 388 16.29 12.71 -11.76
C LEU A 388 17.57 11.92 -12.14
N GLY A 389 18.07 11.07 -11.24
CA GLY A 389 19.25 10.23 -11.45
C GLY A 389 19.11 9.25 -12.62
N ASP A 390 20.22 8.67 -13.08
CA ASP A 390 20.27 7.79 -14.27
C ASP A 390 19.57 8.36 -15.52
N ASN A 391 19.85 9.61 -15.87
CA ASN A 391 19.35 10.19 -17.12
C ASN A 391 20.52 10.71 -17.98
N GLN A 392 20.20 11.42 -19.06
CA GLN A 392 21.16 12.04 -19.97
C GLN A 392 21.14 13.57 -19.86
N LEU A 393 20.71 14.11 -18.71
CA LEU A 393 20.56 15.54 -18.48
C LEU A 393 21.92 16.23 -18.52
N PHE A 394 22.01 17.38 -19.18
CA PHE A 394 23.26 18.10 -19.41
C PHE A 394 23.13 19.59 -19.10
N GLY A 395 24.25 20.31 -19.25
CA GLY A 395 24.33 21.73 -18.92
C GLY A 395 24.73 21.96 -17.46
N SER A 396 24.63 23.20 -17.00
CA SER A 396 24.91 23.55 -15.60
C SER A 396 23.68 23.35 -14.72
N LEU A 397 23.88 22.92 -13.48
CA LEU A 397 22.82 22.93 -12.47
C LEU A 397 22.37 24.38 -12.20
N PRO A 398 21.12 24.78 -12.48
CA PRO A 398 20.66 26.15 -12.26
C PRO A 398 20.69 26.54 -10.78
N SER A 399 21.07 27.79 -10.49
CA SER A 399 21.11 28.30 -9.10
C SER A 399 19.74 28.37 -8.44
N SER A 400 18.66 28.40 -9.23
CA SER A 400 17.28 28.37 -8.75
C SER A 400 16.91 27.06 -8.03
N ILE A 401 17.71 25.99 -8.14
CA ILE A 401 17.55 24.78 -7.34
C ILE A 401 17.52 25.08 -5.83
N GLY A 402 18.27 26.10 -5.40
CA GLY A 402 18.30 26.53 -4.00
C GLY A 402 17.03 27.23 -3.51
N SER A 403 16.02 27.43 -4.37
CA SER A 403 14.69 27.89 -3.97
C SER A 403 13.81 26.76 -3.40
N LEU A 404 14.16 25.49 -3.64
CA LEU A 404 13.40 24.32 -3.22
C LEU A 404 13.64 23.95 -1.76
N VAL A 405 13.43 24.91 -0.86
CA VAL A 405 13.76 24.81 0.57
C VAL A 405 13.04 23.68 1.33
N GLY A 406 12.01 23.08 0.72
CA GLY A 406 11.31 21.90 1.22
C GLY A 406 12.08 20.58 1.07
N LEU A 407 13.08 20.52 0.20
CA LEU A 407 13.75 19.27 -0.17
C LEU A 407 14.46 18.62 1.03
N ASN A 408 14.16 17.33 1.22
CA ASN A 408 14.90 16.41 2.07
C ASN A 408 15.77 15.45 1.24
N PHE A 409 15.42 15.18 -0.02
CA PHE A 409 16.14 14.25 -0.89
C PHE A 409 16.30 14.84 -2.28
N LEU A 410 17.55 15.03 -2.71
CA LEU A 410 17.92 15.48 -4.04
C LEU A 410 18.89 14.50 -4.68
N ASP A 411 18.43 13.81 -5.72
CA ASP A 411 19.22 12.86 -6.51
C ASP A 411 19.27 13.30 -7.98
N LEU A 412 20.47 13.62 -8.44
CA LEU A 412 20.77 13.99 -9.82
C LEU A 412 21.90 13.12 -10.41
N GLY A 413 22.30 12.03 -9.75
CA GLY A 413 23.38 11.15 -10.19
C GLY A 413 22.86 9.79 -10.65
N PRO A 414 23.47 9.12 -11.65
CA PRO A 414 24.34 9.59 -12.74
C PRO A 414 23.62 10.48 -13.79
N ASN A 415 24.34 11.48 -14.33
CA ASN A 415 23.88 12.35 -15.44
C ASN A 415 25.09 12.94 -16.21
N ARG A 416 24.87 13.97 -17.05
CA ARG A 416 25.92 14.70 -17.79
C ARG A 416 26.02 16.17 -17.37
N PHE A 417 25.62 16.53 -16.14
CA PHE A 417 25.74 17.90 -15.64
C PHE A 417 27.20 18.35 -15.59
N LYS A 418 27.46 19.62 -15.92
CA LYS A 418 28.81 20.23 -15.99
C LYS A 418 28.84 21.59 -15.27
N GLY A 419 30.02 22.19 -15.20
CA GLY A 419 30.20 23.49 -14.53
C GLY A 419 30.31 23.34 -13.02
N LYS A 420 30.06 24.41 -12.27
CA LYS A 420 30.20 24.43 -10.80
C LYS A 420 28.90 24.00 -10.12
N ILE A 421 29.02 23.39 -8.96
CA ILE A 421 27.89 23.23 -8.03
C ILE A 421 27.52 24.64 -7.51
N PRO A 422 26.26 25.10 -7.65
CA PRO A 422 25.86 26.43 -7.23
C PRO A 422 25.87 26.55 -5.69
N THR A 423 26.37 27.69 -5.18
CA THR A 423 26.43 27.96 -3.73
C THR A 423 25.04 28.05 -3.09
N THR A 424 23.99 28.30 -3.89
CA THR A 424 22.59 28.32 -3.43
C THR A 424 22.11 26.97 -2.90
N ILE A 425 22.82 25.87 -3.16
CA ILE A 425 22.50 24.55 -2.60
C ILE A 425 22.51 24.57 -1.06
N GLY A 426 23.32 25.44 -0.46
CA GLY A 426 23.37 25.62 1.01
C GLY A 426 22.13 26.27 1.62
N LYS A 427 21.13 26.65 0.81
CA LYS A 427 19.81 27.12 1.29
C LYS A 427 18.83 25.97 1.60
N LEU A 428 19.15 24.76 1.17
CA LEU A 428 18.30 23.58 1.31
C LEU A 428 18.42 23.00 2.73
N HIS A 429 18.12 23.77 3.77
CA HIS A 429 18.42 23.40 5.16
C HIS A 429 17.73 22.13 5.66
N LYS A 430 16.69 21.65 4.96
CA LYS A 430 16.00 20.38 5.25
C LYS A 430 16.65 19.15 4.58
N LEU A 431 17.66 19.36 3.74
CA LEU A 431 18.24 18.31 2.91
C LEU A 431 18.98 17.28 3.76
N GLN A 432 18.57 16.03 3.61
CA GLN A 432 19.15 14.85 4.26
C GLN A 432 20.02 14.05 3.30
N VAL A 433 19.66 13.98 2.02
CA VAL A 433 20.45 13.30 1.00
C VAL A 433 20.68 14.22 -0.19
N LEU A 434 21.95 14.37 -0.54
CA LEU A 434 22.41 15.04 -1.76
C LEU A 434 23.28 14.09 -2.58
N ASP A 435 22.75 13.63 -3.71
CA ASP A 435 23.49 12.81 -4.67
C ASP A 435 23.69 13.59 -5.99
N LEU A 436 24.94 13.98 -6.24
CA LEU A 436 25.42 14.57 -7.49
C LEU A 436 26.51 13.70 -8.13
N SER A 437 26.61 12.43 -7.70
CA SER A 437 27.63 11.49 -8.15
C SER A 437 27.55 11.25 -9.66
N SER A 438 28.65 10.74 -10.23
CA SER A 438 28.71 10.28 -11.63
C SER A 438 28.21 11.33 -12.64
N ASN A 439 28.81 12.52 -12.56
CA ASN A 439 28.51 13.67 -13.42
C ASN A 439 29.82 14.29 -13.95
N GLN A 440 29.76 15.50 -14.50
CA GLN A 440 30.92 16.26 -14.98
C GLN A 440 31.11 17.58 -14.24
N PHE A 441 30.65 17.68 -12.98
CA PHE A 441 30.83 18.87 -12.15
C PHE A 441 32.32 19.16 -11.95
N SER A 442 32.67 20.44 -11.91
CA SER A 442 34.04 20.97 -11.90
C SER A 442 34.14 22.19 -10.98
N GLY A 443 35.35 22.65 -10.69
CA GLY A 443 35.58 23.68 -9.67
C GLY A 443 35.53 23.11 -8.24
N PRO A 444 35.59 23.97 -7.22
CA PRO A 444 35.61 23.55 -5.83
C PRO A 444 34.24 23.07 -5.34
N ILE A 445 34.26 22.17 -4.35
CA ILE A 445 33.08 21.89 -3.51
C ILE A 445 32.72 23.18 -2.76
N PRO A 446 31.49 23.71 -2.86
CA PRO A 446 31.10 24.94 -2.19
C PRO A 446 31.09 24.80 -0.66
N ASP A 447 31.70 25.75 0.05
CA ASP A 447 31.64 25.81 1.53
C ASP A 447 30.21 25.84 2.08
N ALA A 448 29.28 26.37 1.28
CA ALA A 448 27.85 26.45 1.59
C ALA A 448 27.18 25.09 1.83
N ILE A 449 27.76 23.97 1.39
CA ILE A 449 27.26 22.62 1.73
C ILE A 449 27.32 22.40 3.26
N GLY A 450 28.26 23.03 3.96
CA GLY A 450 28.30 23.02 5.42
C GLY A 450 27.12 23.70 6.13
N ASN A 451 26.21 24.36 5.40
CA ASN A 451 24.95 24.89 5.96
C ASN A 451 23.83 23.84 6.03
N LEU A 452 24.07 22.63 5.52
CA LEU A 452 23.10 21.53 5.47
C LEU A 452 23.23 20.69 6.75
N SER A 453 22.75 21.21 7.88
CA SER A 453 22.96 20.58 9.19
C SER A 453 22.27 19.22 9.35
N LEU A 454 21.20 18.95 8.58
CA LEU A 454 20.47 17.68 8.58
C LEU A 454 21.01 16.66 7.56
N LEU A 455 22.11 16.96 6.87
CA LEU A 455 22.65 16.12 5.81
C LEU A 455 23.19 14.81 6.39
N ILE A 456 22.60 13.70 5.96
CA ILE A 456 22.97 12.32 6.34
C ILE A 456 23.89 11.71 5.28
N GLY A 457 23.61 11.93 3.99
CA GLY A 457 24.37 11.36 2.89
C GLY A 457 24.78 12.40 1.85
N LEU A 458 26.07 12.41 1.49
CA LEU A 458 26.63 13.27 0.46
C LEU A 458 27.41 12.45 -0.58
N GLY A 459 26.85 12.34 -1.79
CA GLY A 459 27.49 11.73 -2.96
C GLY A 459 27.98 12.77 -3.95
N LEU A 460 29.30 12.92 -4.11
CA LEU A 460 29.95 13.79 -5.10
C LEU A 460 31.02 13.04 -5.91
N ASP A 461 31.09 11.73 -5.76
CA ASP A 461 32.06 10.85 -6.41
C ASP A 461 31.88 10.80 -7.94
N TYR A 462 32.93 10.38 -8.65
CA TYR A 462 32.98 10.32 -10.11
C TYR A 462 32.59 11.65 -10.79
N ASN A 463 33.30 12.71 -10.41
CA ASN A 463 33.17 14.05 -11.00
C ASN A 463 34.54 14.61 -11.40
N LYS A 464 34.61 15.90 -11.75
CA LYS A 464 35.84 16.64 -12.05
C LYS A 464 36.10 17.73 -11.00
N LEU A 465 35.64 17.55 -9.77
CA LEU A 465 35.77 18.53 -8.68
C LEU A 465 37.24 18.70 -8.30
N GLU A 466 37.63 19.93 -8.01
CA GLU A 466 39.01 20.33 -7.73
C GLU A 466 39.12 21.16 -6.45
N GLY A 467 40.31 21.64 -6.10
CA GLY A 467 40.50 22.43 -4.89
C GLY A 467 40.61 21.55 -3.65
N HIS A 468 40.07 22.01 -2.53
CA HIS A 468 40.16 21.33 -1.23
C HIS A 468 38.80 20.83 -0.78
N ILE A 469 38.80 19.85 0.13
CA ILE A 469 37.59 19.45 0.85
C ILE A 469 37.27 20.57 1.86
N PRO A 470 36.08 21.19 1.83
CA PRO A 470 35.69 22.25 2.76
C PRO A 470 35.68 21.77 4.21
N SER A 471 36.29 22.53 5.13
CA SER A 471 36.19 22.23 6.56
C SER A 471 34.79 22.45 7.12
N SER A 472 33.95 23.24 6.43
CA SER A 472 32.55 23.49 6.79
C SER A 472 31.68 22.23 6.73
N LEU A 473 32.11 21.16 6.03
CA LEU A 473 31.43 19.86 6.09
C LEU A 473 31.38 19.29 7.52
N GLY A 474 32.29 19.72 8.41
CA GLY A 474 32.23 19.37 9.82
C GLY A 474 31.03 19.97 10.59
N ASN A 475 30.26 20.86 9.97
CA ASN A 475 29.01 21.39 10.54
C ASN A 475 27.80 20.51 10.22
N CYS A 476 27.94 19.53 9.32
CA CYS A 476 26.90 18.55 9.00
C CYS A 476 26.91 17.47 10.09
N GLU A 477 26.36 17.79 11.26
CA GLU A 477 26.45 16.94 12.46
C GLU A 477 25.76 15.58 12.31
N GLU A 478 24.82 15.43 11.36
CA GLU A 478 24.13 14.17 11.05
C GLU A 478 24.81 13.32 9.96
N LEU A 479 25.94 13.78 9.41
CA LEU A 479 26.58 13.16 8.24
C LEU A 479 27.10 11.76 8.54
N ASN A 480 26.50 10.78 7.89
CA ASN A 480 26.73 9.36 8.10
C ASN A 480 27.52 8.71 6.95
N GLU A 481 27.31 9.22 5.73
CA GLU A 481 27.90 8.72 4.49
C GLU A 481 28.49 9.88 3.67
N LEU A 482 29.78 9.79 3.32
CA LEU A 482 30.49 10.77 2.50
C LEU A 482 31.28 10.08 1.37
N TYR A 483 30.86 10.30 0.13
CA TYR A 483 31.49 9.77 -1.07
C TYR A 483 32.07 10.91 -1.92
N LEU A 484 33.40 11.01 -1.97
CA LEU A 484 34.17 12.01 -2.73
C LEU A 484 35.13 11.37 -3.74
N ALA A 485 35.04 10.05 -3.92
CA ALA A 485 35.94 9.27 -4.75
C ALA A 485 36.04 9.79 -6.19
N ASN A 486 37.14 9.45 -6.88
CA ASN A 486 37.27 9.70 -8.32
C ASN A 486 37.04 11.17 -8.71
N ASN A 487 37.74 12.08 -8.04
CA ASN A 487 37.76 13.51 -8.34
C ASN A 487 39.21 14.02 -8.51
N ARG A 488 39.40 15.34 -8.52
CA ARG A 488 40.71 16.02 -8.53
C ARG A 488 40.91 16.83 -7.24
N LEU A 489 40.36 16.37 -6.12
CA LEU A 489 40.49 17.03 -4.82
C LEU A 489 41.94 16.93 -4.35
N SER A 490 42.43 18.03 -3.79
CA SER A 490 43.82 18.27 -3.41
C SER A 490 43.90 18.80 -1.98
N ARG A 491 45.12 19.07 -1.50
CA ARG A 491 45.41 19.52 -0.12
C ARG A 491 45.10 18.43 0.92
N LYS A 492 45.15 18.81 2.20
CA LYS A 492 44.97 17.92 3.36
C LYS A 492 43.49 17.66 3.63
N ILE A 493 43.20 16.50 4.22
CA ILE A 493 41.88 16.16 4.75
C ILE A 493 41.59 17.07 5.96
N PRO A 494 40.44 17.79 6.00
CA PRO A 494 40.05 18.59 7.16
C PRO A 494 39.82 17.72 8.40
N LYS A 495 40.43 18.09 9.53
CA LYS A 495 40.24 17.39 10.80
C LYS A 495 38.78 17.38 11.27
N GLN A 496 38.03 18.43 10.92
CA GLN A 496 36.63 18.59 11.32
C GLN A 496 35.76 17.43 10.83
N ILE A 497 36.02 16.90 9.63
CA ILE A 497 35.29 15.76 9.07
C ILE A 497 35.65 14.47 9.80
N LEU A 498 36.94 14.30 10.14
CA LEU A 498 37.43 13.12 10.87
C LEU A 498 36.99 13.11 12.34
N GLN A 499 36.46 14.22 12.84
CA GLN A 499 35.94 14.37 14.19
C GLN A 499 34.42 14.29 14.26
N LEU A 500 33.73 14.06 13.13
CA LEU A 500 32.28 13.89 13.11
C LEU A 500 31.90 12.54 13.75
N PRO A 501 31.19 12.53 14.90
CA PRO A 501 30.81 11.29 15.57
C PRO A 501 29.73 10.51 14.81
N SER A 502 28.94 11.18 13.96
CA SER A 502 27.88 10.61 13.13
C SER A 502 28.40 9.82 11.93
N LEU A 503 29.64 10.07 11.50
CA LEU A 503 30.25 9.46 10.33
C LEU A 503 30.65 8.01 10.63
N THR A 504 29.68 7.12 10.49
CA THR A 504 29.76 5.73 10.95
C THR A 504 29.66 4.71 9.82
N LYS A 505 29.18 5.07 8.63
CA LYS A 505 28.93 4.07 7.60
C LYS A 505 29.96 4.10 6.47
N TYR A 506 30.15 5.24 5.81
CA TYR A 506 31.08 5.34 4.68
C TYR A 506 31.85 6.66 4.66
N LEU A 507 33.17 6.57 4.49
CA LEU A 507 34.04 7.66 4.10
C LEU A 507 34.92 7.21 2.93
N ASP A 508 34.59 7.64 1.72
CA ASP A 508 35.35 7.32 0.51
C ASP A 508 35.97 8.59 -0.10
N LEU A 509 37.30 8.70 0.02
CA LEU A 509 38.13 9.77 -0.53
C LEU A 509 39.04 9.26 -1.66
N SER A 510 38.83 8.03 -2.12
CA SER A 510 39.71 7.32 -3.05
C SER A 510 39.88 8.04 -4.39
N HIS A 511 40.97 7.71 -5.09
CA HIS A 511 41.28 8.21 -6.43
C HIS A 511 41.26 9.74 -6.58
N ASN A 512 41.70 10.46 -5.54
CA ASN A 512 41.95 11.90 -5.54
C ASN A 512 43.47 12.22 -5.56
N ILE A 513 43.82 13.52 -5.56
CA ILE A 513 45.20 14.04 -5.48
C ILE A 513 45.49 14.70 -4.13
N LEU A 514 44.93 14.14 -3.06
CA LEU A 514 45.12 14.60 -1.69
C LEU A 514 46.59 14.52 -1.28
N SER A 515 47.03 15.48 -0.47
CA SER A 515 48.43 15.63 -0.06
C SER A 515 48.56 15.74 1.45
N GLY A 516 49.70 15.33 1.99
CA GLY A 516 49.96 15.30 3.44
C GLY A 516 49.63 13.95 4.06
N SER A 517 49.99 13.79 5.34
CA SER A 517 49.65 12.60 6.12
C SER A 517 48.17 12.59 6.48
N ILE A 518 47.59 11.40 6.62
CA ILE A 518 46.28 11.22 7.23
C ILE A 518 46.33 11.78 8.67
N PRO A 519 45.41 12.70 9.07
CA PRO A 519 45.38 13.25 10.42
C PRO A 519 45.17 12.16 11.49
N SER A 520 45.74 12.36 12.68
CA SER A 520 45.61 11.42 13.81
C SER A 520 44.17 11.25 14.30
N GLU A 521 43.33 12.26 14.06
CA GLU A 521 41.91 12.35 14.37
C GLU A 521 41.10 11.25 13.66
N ILE A 522 41.64 10.57 12.64
CA ILE A 522 40.97 9.41 12.04
C ILE A 522 40.66 8.30 13.05
N LYS A 523 41.38 8.26 14.20
CA LYS A 523 41.11 7.36 15.33
C LYS A 523 39.83 7.69 16.07
N ASP A 524 39.27 8.88 15.88
CA ASP A 524 38.03 9.32 16.51
C ASP A 524 36.80 8.74 15.81
N LEU A 525 36.94 8.28 14.55
CA LEU A 525 35.93 7.57 13.75
C LEU A 525 35.76 6.10 14.17
N LYS A 526 35.50 5.86 15.46
CA LYS A 526 35.51 4.50 16.06
C LYS A 526 34.42 3.57 15.54
N MET A 527 33.34 4.13 15.01
CA MET A 527 32.16 3.40 14.54
C MET A 527 32.11 3.29 13.01
N LEU A 528 33.16 3.74 12.30
CA LEU A 528 33.19 3.76 10.84
C LEU A 528 33.32 2.33 10.27
N ASN A 529 32.34 1.91 9.48
CA ASN A 529 32.34 0.61 8.83
C ASN A 529 33.34 0.53 7.67
N ASN A 530 33.32 1.54 6.78
CA ASN A 530 34.12 1.53 5.56
C ASN A 530 34.88 2.84 5.35
N LEU A 531 36.18 2.71 5.07
CA LEU A 531 37.12 3.80 4.81
C LEU A 531 37.98 3.47 3.59
N ASP A 532 37.96 4.34 2.58
CA ASP A 532 38.92 4.29 1.47
C ASP A 532 39.56 5.67 1.26
N CYS A 533 40.89 5.73 1.32
CA CYS A 533 41.69 6.94 1.12
C CYS A 533 42.77 6.73 0.05
N SER A 534 42.63 5.74 -0.82
CA SER A 534 43.62 5.40 -1.84
C SER A 534 43.84 6.56 -2.82
N SER A 535 45.10 6.85 -3.18
CA SER A 535 45.43 8.00 -4.05
C SER A 535 45.48 7.59 -5.53
N ARG A 536 45.16 8.54 -6.43
CA ARG A 536 45.37 8.39 -7.87
C ARG A 536 46.86 8.39 -8.25
N ALA A 537 47.73 8.97 -7.42
CA ALA A 537 49.18 9.03 -7.65
C ALA A 537 49.88 7.77 -7.10
N ALA A 538 49.58 6.61 -7.70
CA ALA A 538 50.29 5.37 -7.39
C ALA A 538 51.68 5.34 -8.06
N THR A 539 52.61 6.20 -7.61
CA THR A 539 54.05 5.98 -7.86
C THR A 539 54.97 6.34 -6.69
N THR A 540 54.61 7.20 -5.74
CA THR A 540 55.46 7.42 -4.54
C THR A 540 54.67 8.02 -3.39
N LEU A 541 53.97 7.17 -2.63
CA LEU A 541 53.81 7.27 -1.19
C LEU A 541 53.27 5.92 -0.72
N SER A 542 54.11 5.21 0.03
CA SER A 542 53.88 3.94 0.72
C SER A 542 52.45 3.41 0.68
N ALA A 543 52.28 2.23 0.06
CA ALA A 543 51.17 1.34 0.34
C ALA A 543 51.07 1.13 1.86
N ILE A 544 50.17 1.85 2.52
CA ILE A 544 49.79 1.59 3.90
C ILE A 544 48.46 0.84 3.83
N ASN A 545 48.58 -0.48 3.75
CA ASN A 545 47.51 -1.40 4.14
C ASN A 545 47.21 -1.16 5.62
N PHE A 546 46.10 -0.52 5.97
CA PHE A 546 45.55 -0.60 7.32
C PHE A 546 44.26 -1.43 7.31
N ARG A 547 44.37 -2.62 7.91
CA ARG A 547 43.25 -3.31 8.53
C ARG A 547 42.82 -2.50 9.76
N ILE A 548 41.64 -1.89 9.73
CA ILE A 548 40.92 -1.58 10.97
C ILE A 548 40.20 -2.87 11.36
N ALA A 549 40.58 -3.41 12.51
CA ALA A 549 39.99 -4.62 13.08
C ALA A 549 38.58 -4.31 13.59
N ALA A 550 37.61 -4.32 12.69
CA ALA A 550 36.21 -4.69 12.92
C ALA A 550 35.51 -4.83 11.55
N GLY A 551 35.61 -6.01 10.93
CA GLY A 551 34.69 -6.42 9.86
C GLY A 551 34.83 -5.78 8.47
N VAL A 552 35.99 -5.25 8.09
CA VAL A 552 36.19 -4.60 6.77
C VAL A 552 36.38 -5.63 5.65
N MET A 553 35.49 -5.62 4.66
CA MET A 553 35.65 -6.30 3.37
C MET A 553 36.12 -5.27 2.32
N VAL A 554 37.28 -5.51 1.71
CA VAL A 554 37.70 -4.78 0.49
C VAL A 554 36.92 -5.39 -0.67
N VAL A 555 35.95 -4.67 -1.23
CA VAL A 555 35.27 -5.07 -2.46
C VAL A 555 35.67 -4.12 -3.57
N ALA A 556 36.50 -4.63 -4.49
CA ALA A 556 36.72 -4.01 -5.77
C ALA A 556 35.47 -4.23 -6.64
N GLY A 557 34.81 -3.14 -7.02
CA GLY A 557 33.79 -3.10 -8.08
C GLY A 557 32.36 -3.39 -7.61
N LEU A 558 31.54 -2.33 -7.58
CA LEU A 558 30.06 -2.21 -7.64
C LEU A 558 29.55 -1.18 -6.60
N VAL A 559 29.56 0.11 -6.95
CA VAL A 559 28.97 1.19 -6.12
C VAL A 559 27.63 1.71 -6.69
N VAL A 560 27.07 1.08 -7.72
CA VAL A 560 25.90 1.65 -8.44
C VAL A 560 24.54 1.51 -7.69
N ALA A 561 24.46 1.00 -6.45
CA ALA A 561 23.15 0.68 -5.84
C ALA A 561 22.87 1.17 -4.40
N PHE A 562 23.80 1.75 -3.65
CA PHE A 562 23.64 1.83 -2.18
C PHE A 562 22.89 3.06 -1.62
N LEU A 563 22.89 4.21 -2.30
CA LEU A 563 22.04 5.35 -1.89
C LEU A 563 20.54 5.09 -2.16
N ARG A 564 20.20 4.08 -2.97
CA ARG A 564 18.83 3.80 -3.41
C ARG A 564 18.02 2.92 -2.46
N GLY A 565 18.66 2.22 -1.54
CA GLY A 565 18.01 1.19 -0.71
C GLY A 565 17.48 1.65 0.67
N ALA A 566 17.75 2.88 1.12
CA ALA A 566 17.47 3.27 2.51
C ALA A 566 16.32 4.26 2.70
N ILE A 567 15.70 4.79 1.63
CA ILE A 567 14.53 5.67 1.73
C ILE A 567 13.62 5.35 0.54
N LEU A 568 12.88 4.26 0.63
CA LEU A 568 11.77 3.92 -0.25
C LEU A 568 10.61 3.51 0.66
N LEU A 569 9.96 4.53 1.22
CA LEU A 569 8.60 4.55 1.75
C LEU A 569 8.07 5.97 1.60
#